data_AF-F0RKG2-F1
#
_entry.id   AF-F0RKG2-F1
#
_cell.length_a   1.000
_cell.length_b   1.000
_cell.length_c   1.000
_cell.angle_alpha   90.00
_cell.angle_beta   90.00
_cell.angle_gamma   90.00
#
_symmetry.space_group_name_H-M   'P 1'
#
loop_
_entity.id
_entity.type
_entity.pdbx_description
1 polymer ?
#
loop_
_entity_poly.entity_id
_entity_poly.type
_entity_poly.pdbx_seq_one_letter_code
_entity_poly.pdbx_strand_id
1 'polypeptide(L)'
;MLHIEFITDLGAKVTVDVERPEQVLDVQRHYGRLGWTSGEVPAGGFVFPLDNEPDFDWALIGARAWTNPEGEVMILHRGHAYRRRELEAVDSRKLKLPKAVKYSRGAKPTDPEHLREKADGEIEYVTLAIFRGGKRQDRFAVPQGQTAASGGAREARPAQANQANQANRAAAAQASQRPAPRAAAAAPAEDDTPF
;
A
#
# COMPACT_ATOMS: atom_id res chain seq x y z
N MET A 1 16.12 15.52 -28.93
CA MET A 1 16.58 15.49 -27.54
C MET A 1 15.49 16.11 -26.68
N LEU A 2 15.01 15.38 -25.68
CA LEU A 2 14.03 15.80 -24.69
C LEU A 2 14.68 15.74 -23.31
N HIS A 3 14.09 16.42 -22.34
CA HIS A 3 14.53 16.41 -20.95
C HIS A 3 13.35 16.06 -20.06
N ILE A 4 13.57 15.19 -19.08
CA ILE A 4 12.58 14.86 -18.05
C ILE A 4 13.17 15.23 -16.69
N GLU A 5 12.46 16.06 -15.93
CA GLU A 5 12.82 16.38 -14.55
C GLU A 5 12.20 15.34 -13.61
N PHE A 6 13.03 14.78 -12.73
CA PHE A 6 12.64 13.87 -11.67
C PHE A 6 12.94 14.48 -10.30
N ILE A 7 12.09 14.12 -9.34
CA ILE A 7 12.38 14.17 -7.92
C ILE A 7 12.79 12.76 -7.50
N THR A 8 13.99 12.62 -6.96
CA THR A 8 14.52 11.33 -6.49
C THR A 8 13.82 10.88 -5.21
N ASP A 9 14.05 9.64 -4.81
CA ASP A 9 13.65 9.08 -3.52
C ASP A 9 14.20 9.87 -2.32
N LEU A 10 15.32 10.58 -2.50
CA LEU A 10 15.93 11.47 -1.50
C LEU A 10 15.48 12.94 -1.64
N GLY A 11 14.58 13.26 -2.58
CA GLY A 11 14.07 14.62 -2.79
C GLY A 11 14.97 15.54 -3.63
N ALA A 12 16.03 15.01 -4.25
CA ALA A 12 16.89 15.80 -5.14
C ALA A 12 16.18 16.04 -6.48
N LYS A 13 16.41 17.20 -7.09
CA LYS A 13 15.97 17.51 -8.45
C LYS A 13 17.02 17.03 -9.45
N VAL A 14 16.65 16.10 -10.32
CA VAL A 14 17.55 15.52 -11.32
C VAL A 14 16.90 15.61 -12.70
N THR A 15 17.61 16.17 -13.66
CA THR A 15 17.18 16.20 -15.06
C THR A 15 17.88 15.09 -15.82
N VAL A 16 17.11 14.29 -16.55
CA VAL A 16 17.60 13.20 -17.39
C VAL A 16 17.33 13.53 -18.85
N ASP A 17 18.35 13.35 -19.68
CA ASP A 17 18.26 13.52 -21.12
C ASP A 17 17.69 12.27 -21.78
N VAL A 18 16.77 12.48 -22.73
CA VAL A 18 16.17 11.43 -23.54
C VAL A 18 16.44 11.73 -25.00
N GLU A 19 17.12 10.82 -25.68
CA GLU A 19 17.53 11.02 -27.07
C GLU A 19 16.31 11.15 -27.99
N ARG A 20 15.35 10.23 -27.84
CA ARG A 20 14.20 10.08 -28.74
C ARG A 20 12.86 10.02 -27.99
N PRO A 21 11.77 10.62 -28.54
CA PRO A 21 10.46 10.65 -27.88
C PRO A 21 9.90 9.27 -27.49
N GLU A 22 10.15 8.23 -28.30
CA GLU A 22 9.67 6.88 -28.05
C GLU A 22 10.28 6.23 -26.80
N GLN A 23 11.43 6.71 -26.33
CA GLN A 23 12.11 6.18 -25.14
C GLN A 23 11.60 6.77 -23.83
N VAL A 24 10.78 7.83 -23.88
CA VAL A 24 10.33 8.59 -22.70
C VAL A 24 9.69 7.69 -21.64
N LEU A 25 8.79 6.79 -22.04
CA LEU A 25 8.12 5.89 -21.09
C LEU A 25 9.06 4.86 -20.50
N ASP A 26 10.05 4.38 -21.25
CA ASP A 26 11.02 3.41 -20.73
C ASP A 26 11.97 4.07 -19.73
N VAL A 27 12.36 5.33 -19.98
CA VAL A 27 13.10 6.14 -19.01
C VAL A 27 12.27 6.39 -17.76
N GLN A 28 10.99 6.75 -17.90
CA GLN A 28 10.08 6.92 -16.74
C GLN A 28 9.95 5.63 -15.93
N ARG A 29 9.75 4.47 -16.58
CA ARG A 29 9.72 3.17 -15.90
C ARG A 29 11.01 2.87 -15.15
N HIS A 30 12.15 3.11 -15.80
CA HIS A 30 13.46 2.80 -15.24
C HIS A 30 13.68 3.54 -13.91
N TYR A 31 13.52 4.87 -13.92
CA TYR A 31 13.70 5.68 -12.72
C TYR A 31 12.54 5.54 -11.72
N GLY A 32 11.31 5.33 -12.21
CA GLY A 32 10.17 5.13 -11.33
C GLY A 32 10.22 3.83 -10.52
N ARG A 33 10.91 2.79 -10.98
CA ARG A 33 11.21 1.59 -10.16
C ARG A 33 12.10 1.91 -8.96
N LEU A 34 12.91 2.95 -9.04
CA LEU A 34 13.72 3.47 -7.94
C LEU A 34 12.89 4.36 -6.99
N GLY A 35 11.60 4.55 -7.27
CA GLY A 35 10.72 5.45 -6.51
C GLY A 35 10.83 6.92 -6.94
N TRP A 36 11.53 7.22 -8.04
CA TRP A 36 11.63 8.58 -8.56
C TRP A 36 10.33 8.97 -9.24
N THR A 37 9.99 10.25 -9.17
CA THR A 37 8.70 10.76 -9.68
C THR A 37 8.95 11.97 -10.56
N SER A 38 8.14 12.18 -11.59
CA SER A 38 8.20 13.36 -12.45
C SER A 38 6.88 14.11 -12.37
N GLY A 39 6.95 15.42 -12.10
CA GLY A 39 5.79 16.26 -11.84
C GLY A 39 5.11 15.98 -10.48
N GLU A 40 3.86 16.42 -10.37
CA GLU A 40 3.03 16.28 -9.18
C GLU A 40 1.80 15.42 -9.47
N VAL A 41 1.20 14.87 -8.41
CA VAL A 41 -0.09 14.18 -8.52
C VAL A 41 -1.16 15.22 -8.86
N PRO A 42 -1.92 15.05 -9.95
CA PRO A 42 -3.00 15.98 -10.30
C PRO A 42 -4.09 16.04 -9.21
N ALA A 43 -4.80 17.17 -9.11
CA ALA A 43 -5.99 17.25 -8.28
C ALA A 43 -7.02 16.21 -8.74
N GLY A 44 -7.49 15.35 -7.82
CA GLY A 44 -8.32 14.19 -8.15
C GLY A 44 -7.55 12.91 -8.51
N GLY A 45 -6.22 12.96 -8.52
CA GLY A 45 -5.35 11.86 -8.93
C GLY A 45 -5.18 11.72 -10.45
N PHE A 46 -4.30 10.82 -10.85
CA PHE A 46 -4.13 10.44 -12.26
C PHE A 46 -5.39 9.75 -12.79
N VAL A 47 -5.75 10.00 -14.05
CA VAL A 47 -6.91 9.37 -14.68
C VAL A 47 -6.44 8.43 -15.80
N PHE A 48 -6.78 7.15 -15.66
CA PHE A 48 -6.42 6.10 -16.62
C PHE A 48 -7.67 5.36 -17.12
N PRO A 49 -7.59 4.68 -18.28
CA PRO A 49 -8.65 3.79 -18.75
C PRO A 49 -8.93 2.66 -17.76
N LEU A 50 -10.19 2.28 -17.58
CA LEU A 50 -10.60 1.24 -16.63
C LEU A 50 -9.90 -0.10 -16.92
N ASP A 51 -9.82 -0.47 -18.19
CA ASP A 51 -9.24 -1.74 -18.66
C ASP A 51 -7.71 -1.83 -18.48
N ASN A 52 -7.05 -0.74 -18.08
CA ASN A 52 -5.62 -0.75 -17.73
C ASN A 52 -5.38 -1.08 -16.26
N GLU A 53 -6.39 -1.04 -15.39
CA GLU A 53 -6.21 -1.22 -13.95
C GLU A 53 -5.56 -2.56 -13.54
N PRO A 54 -5.97 -3.72 -14.11
CA PRO A 54 -5.47 -5.01 -13.61
C PRO A 54 -3.97 -5.23 -13.80
N ASP A 55 -3.36 -4.59 -14.80
CA ASP A 55 -1.97 -4.78 -15.19
C ASP A 55 -1.22 -3.46 -15.40
N PHE A 56 -1.69 -2.38 -14.77
CA PHE A 56 -1.05 -1.08 -14.81
C PHE A 56 0.38 -1.13 -14.27
N ASP A 57 1.33 -0.56 -15.01
CA ASP A 57 2.72 -0.43 -14.60
C ASP A 57 2.89 0.77 -13.64
N TRP A 58 2.77 0.50 -12.34
CA TRP A 58 2.91 1.49 -11.28
C TRP A 58 4.25 2.24 -11.29
N ALA A 59 5.30 1.65 -11.88
CA ALA A 59 6.58 2.33 -12.01
C ALA A 59 6.50 3.57 -12.91
N LEU A 60 5.51 3.67 -13.82
CA LEU A 60 5.33 4.87 -14.66
C LEU A 60 5.12 6.15 -13.86
N ILE A 61 4.61 6.03 -12.63
CA ILE A 61 4.38 7.16 -11.73
C ILE A 61 5.26 7.08 -10.47
N GLY A 62 6.32 6.26 -10.47
CA GLY A 62 7.18 6.09 -9.29
C GLY A 62 6.51 5.36 -8.11
N ALA A 63 5.46 4.58 -8.39
CA ALA A 63 4.74 3.80 -7.40
C ALA A 63 5.06 2.30 -7.50
N ARG A 64 4.68 1.53 -6.47
CA ARG A 64 4.82 0.07 -6.48
C ARG A 64 3.72 -0.61 -5.68
N ALA A 65 3.34 -1.82 -6.08
CA ALA A 65 2.49 -2.68 -5.26
C ALA A 65 3.27 -3.19 -4.03
N TRP A 66 2.58 -3.27 -2.90
CA TRP A 66 3.10 -3.79 -1.64
C TRP A 66 1.98 -4.48 -0.86
N THR A 67 2.24 -5.67 -0.37
CA THR A 67 1.32 -6.40 0.51
C THR A 67 1.67 -6.07 1.96
N ASN A 68 0.70 -5.54 2.70
CA ASN A 68 0.88 -5.27 4.12
C ASN A 68 0.87 -6.58 4.96
N PRO A 69 1.22 -6.53 6.25
CA PRO A 69 1.18 -7.70 7.13
C PRO A 69 -0.20 -8.37 7.23
N GLU A 70 -1.28 -7.62 6.98
CA GLU A 70 -2.66 -8.11 6.98
C GLU A 70 -3.06 -8.84 5.68
N GLY A 71 -2.18 -8.86 4.66
CA GLY A 71 -2.44 -9.50 3.37
C GLY A 71 -3.19 -8.64 2.35
N GLU A 72 -3.45 -7.36 2.64
CA GLU A 72 -4.04 -6.39 1.72
C GLU A 72 -2.99 -5.87 0.73
N VAL A 73 -3.30 -5.91 -0.57
CA VAL A 73 -2.47 -5.30 -1.62
C VAL A 73 -2.72 -3.80 -1.66
N MET A 74 -1.68 -3.03 -1.37
CA MET A 74 -1.68 -1.57 -1.39
C MET A 74 -0.72 -1.05 -2.46
N ILE A 75 -0.87 0.21 -2.83
CA ILE A 75 0.09 0.92 -3.69
C ILE A 75 0.89 1.89 -2.85
N LEU A 76 2.21 1.78 -2.86
CA LEU A 76 3.14 2.71 -2.23
C LEU A 76 3.58 3.76 -3.24
N HIS A 77 3.47 5.03 -2.86
CA HIS A 77 3.96 6.18 -3.65
C HIS A 77 4.41 7.31 -2.71
N ARG A 78 5.66 7.77 -2.86
CA ARG A 78 6.31 8.79 -2.00
C ARG A 78 6.12 8.53 -0.49
N GLY A 79 6.30 7.27 -0.06
CA GLY A 79 6.15 6.87 1.35
C GLY A 79 4.70 6.77 1.86
N HIS A 80 3.70 7.00 1.01
CA HIS A 80 2.29 6.85 1.37
C HIS A 80 1.70 5.56 0.80
N ALA A 81 0.84 4.90 1.57
CA ALA A 81 0.10 3.72 1.15
C ALA A 81 -1.34 4.07 0.74
N TYR A 82 -1.72 3.65 -0.47
CA TYR A 82 -3.03 3.90 -1.07
C TYR A 82 -3.80 2.58 -1.18
N ARG A 83 -5.08 2.61 -0.78
CA ARG A 83 -5.99 1.46 -0.85
C ARG A 83 -6.84 1.51 -2.11
N ARG A 84 -7.07 0.34 -2.69
CA ARG A 84 -7.99 0.13 -3.80
C ARG A 84 -9.44 0.21 -3.32
N ARG A 85 -10.28 0.97 -4.01
CA ARG A 85 -11.72 1.11 -3.77
C ARG A 85 -12.45 0.94 -5.09
N GLU A 86 -13.42 0.05 -5.13
CA GLU A 86 -14.32 -0.05 -6.26
C GLU A 86 -15.46 0.97 -6.09
N LEU A 87 -15.71 1.74 -7.14
CA LEU A 87 -16.83 2.67 -7.23
C LEU A 87 -17.80 2.11 -8.27
N GLU A 88 -19.00 1.80 -7.82
CA GLU A 88 -20.06 1.31 -8.69
C GLU A 88 -20.53 2.38 -9.67
N ALA A 89 -21.10 1.95 -10.79
CA ALA A 89 -21.69 2.87 -11.74
C ALA A 89 -22.89 3.58 -11.10
N VAL A 90 -22.90 4.90 -11.15
CA VAL A 90 -24.03 5.70 -10.68
C VAL A 90 -24.85 6.06 -11.91
N ASP A 91 -26.02 5.45 -12.10
CA ASP A 91 -26.99 5.86 -13.13
C ASP A 91 -28.18 6.57 -12.46
N SER A 92 -27.98 7.84 -12.15
CA SER A 92 -29.06 8.71 -11.69
C SER A 92 -29.52 9.62 -12.83
N ARG A 93 -30.77 10.10 -12.76
CA ARG A 93 -31.31 11.06 -13.75
C ARG A 93 -30.46 12.33 -13.89
N LYS A 94 -29.71 12.70 -12.85
CA LYS A 94 -28.87 13.92 -12.79
C LYS A 94 -27.40 13.65 -13.12
N LEU A 95 -26.91 12.42 -12.90
CA LEU A 95 -25.50 12.10 -12.97
C LEU A 95 -25.33 10.64 -13.40
N LYS A 96 -24.58 10.45 -14.49
CA LYS A 96 -24.16 9.14 -15.00
C LYS A 96 -22.65 9.00 -14.86
N LEU A 97 -22.20 8.26 -13.86
CA LEU A 97 -20.79 7.93 -13.67
C LEU A 97 -20.56 6.47 -14.03
N PRO A 98 -19.57 6.16 -14.89
CA PRO A 98 -19.19 4.78 -15.17
C PRO A 98 -18.58 4.14 -13.93
N LYS A 99 -18.52 2.80 -13.94
CA LYS A 99 -17.73 2.03 -12.96
C LYS A 99 -16.29 2.57 -12.94
N ALA A 100 -15.74 2.70 -11.74
CA ALA A 100 -14.37 3.16 -11.55
C ALA A 100 -13.66 2.36 -10.47
N VAL A 101 -12.33 2.31 -10.56
CA VAL A 101 -11.47 1.84 -9.46
C VAL A 101 -10.61 3.02 -9.01
N LYS A 102 -10.69 3.35 -7.73
CA LYS A 102 -9.99 4.49 -7.11
C LYS A 102 -8.93 4.00 -6.13
N TYR A 103 -7.72 4.53 -6.25
CA TYR A 103 -6.64 4.34 -5.29
C TYR A 103 -6.50 5.61 -4.45
N SER A 104 -6.90 5.54 -3.18
CA SER A 104 -6.88 6.70 -2.28
C SER A 104 -6.47 6.34 -0.86
N ARG A 105 -6.15 7.35 -0.06
CA ARG A 105 -5.88 7.25 1.38
C ARG A 105 -6.61 8.36 2.12
N GLY A 106 -6.72 8.24 3.44
CA GLY A 106 -7.18 9.36 4.27
C GLY A 106 -6.23 10.54 4.16
N ALA A 107 -6.77 11.76 4.12
CA ALA A 107 -5.98 12.97 4.16
C ALA A 107 -5.30 13.12 5.52
N LYS A 108 -4.09 13.63 5.52
CA LYS A 108 -3.30 14.01 6.70
C LYS A 108 -3.32 15.52 6.85
N PRO A 109 -3.10 16.06 8.06
CA PRO A 109 -3.02 17.50 8.28
C PRO A 109 -1.92 18.21 7.45
N THR A 110 -0.88 17.48 7.05
CA THR A 110 0.22 17.98 6.22
C THR A 110 -0.07 17.97 4.72
N ASP A 111 -1.19 17.37 4.29
CA ASP A 111 -1.52 17.31 2.87
C ASP A 111 -1.99 18.68 2.37
N PRO A 112 -1.56 19.12 1.18
CA PRO A 112 -2.05 20.36 0.58
C PRO A 112 -3.56 20.33 0.37
N GLU A 113 -4.23 21.47 0.63
CA GLU A 113 -5.70 21.57 0.53
C GLU A 113 -6.23 21.22 -0.86
N HIS A 114 -5.50 21.59 -1.93
CA HIS A 114 -5.88 21.28 -3.31
C HIS A 114 -5.86 19.78 -3.67
N LEU A 115 -5.25 18.92 -2.82
CA LEU A 115 -5.26 17.47 -3.00
C LEU A 115 -6.33 16.77 -2.14
N ARG A 116 -7.01 17.52 -1.25
CA ARG A 116 -8.02 16.95 -0.35
C ARG A 116 -9.37 16.94 -1.03
N GLU A 117 -9.89 15.73 -1.25
CA GLU A 117 -11.25 15.50 -1.69
C GLU A 117 -12.17 15.35 -0.48
N LYS A 118 -13.19 16.20 -0.40
CA LYS A 118 -14.28 16.03 0.56
C LYS A 118 -15.18 14.89 0.05
N ALA A 119 -15.31 13.85 0.85
CA ALA A 119 -16.32 12.81 0.62
C ALA A 119 -17.59 13.14 1.42
N ASP A 120 -18.63 12.32 1.23
CA ASP A 120 -19.84 12.41 2.04
C ASP A 120 -19.51 12.13 3.51
N GLY A 121 -19.42 13.19 4.31
CA GLY A 121 -19.06 13.17 5.74
C GLY A 121 -17.91 14.12 6.08
N GLU A 122 -17.29 13.90 7.25
CA GLU A 122 -16.15 14.69 7.75
C GLU A 122 -14.79 14.15 7.29
N ILE A 123 -14.75 13.03 6.56
CA ILE A 123 -13.50 12.38 6.17
C ILE A 123 -13.03 12.90 4.81
N GLU A 124 -11.85 13.51 4.80
CA GLU A 124 -11.15 13.94 3.59
C GLU A 124 -10.24 12.81 3.07
N TYR A 125 -10.15 12.69 1.76
CA TYR A 125 -9.29 11.71 1.09
C TYR A 125 -8.29 12.39 0.16
N VAL A 126 -7.16 11.71 -0.06
CA VAL A 126 -6.20 12.05 -1.12
C VAL A 126 -6.16 10.90 -2.11
N THR A 127 -6.45 11.19 -3.37
CA THR A 127 -6.48 10.22 -4.46
C THR A 127 -5.16 10.21 -5.22
N LEU A 128 -4.61 9.01 -5.43
CA LEU A 128 -3.44 8.81 -6.30
C LEU A 128 -3.86 8.62 -7.75
N ALA A 129 -4.79 7.70 -8.00
CA ALA A 129 -5.24 7.36 -9.35
C ALA A 129 -6.70 6.89 -9.37
N ILE A 130 -7.38 7.15 -10.49
CA ILE A 130 -8.72 6.71 -10.82
C ILE A 130 -8.69 6.05 -12.19
N PHE A 131 -9.10 4.79 -12.25
CA PHE A 131 -9.30 4.04 -13.47
C PHE A 131 -10.78 4.06 -13.80
N ARG A 132 -11.16 4.72 -14.91
CA ARG A 132 -12.58 4.86 -15.31
C ARG A 132 -12.71 5.07 -16.81
N GLY A 133 -13.73 4.45 -17.41
CA GLY A 133 -14.03 4.59 -18.84
C GLY A 133 -12.81 4.41 -19.75
N GLY A 134 -12.75 5.18 -20.85
CA GLY A 134 -11.61 5.21 -21.77
C GLY A 134 -11.46 3.95 -22.63
N LYS A 135 -10.39 3.91 -23.43
CA LYS A 135 -9.94 2.74 -24.18
C LYS A 135 -8.58 2.30 -23.64
N ARG A 136 -8.38 0.99 -23.47
CA ARG A 136 -7.12 0.41 -23.03
C ARG A 136 -5.94 0.92 -23.88
N GLN A 137 -4.83 1.23 -23.21
CA GLN A 137 -3.57 1.61 -23.86
C GLN A 137 -2.45 0.69 -23.39
N ASP A 138 -1.87 -0.09 -24.30
CA ASP A 138 -0.85 -1.09 -23.96
C ASP A 138 0.43 -0.47 -23.39
N ARG A 139 0.71 0.79 -23.73
CA ARG A 139 1.84 1.54 -23.18
C ARG A 139 1.77 1.77 -21.66
N PHE A 140 0.62 1.56 -21.03
CA PHE A 140 0.45 1.65 -19.57
C PHE A 140 0.53 0.30 -18.86
N ALA A 141 0.52 -0.79 -19.61
CA ALA A 141 0.63 -2.13 -19.03
C ALA A 141 2.09 -2.45 -18.67
N VAL A 142 2.27 -3.37 -17.73
CA VAL A 142 3.58 -3.95 -17.42
C VAL A 142 4.12 -4.67 -18.67
N PRO A 143 5.36 -4.39 -19.11
CA PRO A 143 5.96 -5.10 -20.25
C PRO A 143 6.04 -6.61 -19.98
N GLN A 144 5.48 -7.44 -20.89
CA GLN A 144 5.36 -8.90 -20.74
C GLN A 144 6.70 -9.68 -20.66
N GLY A 145 7.85 -9.02 -20.64
CA GLY A 145 9.17 -9.64 -20.50
C GLY A 145 9.84 -9.48 -19.13
N GLN A 146 9.19 -8.86 -18.13
CA GLN A 146 9.86 -8.46 -16.87
C GLN A 146 9.21 -8.99 -15.58
N THR A 147 8.15 -9.80 -15.66
CA THR A 147 7.47 -10.39 -14.48
C THR A 147 8.20 -11.57 -13.83
N ALA A 148 9.43 -11.92 -14.24
CA ALA A 148 10.11 -13.12 -13.76
C ALA A 148 11.25 -12.91 -12.72
N ALA A 149 11.58 -11.69 -12.28
CA ALA A 149 12.81 -11.46 -11.49
C ALA A 149 12.63 -10.97 -10.03
N SER A 150 11.40 -10.87 -9.50
CA SER A 150 11.17 -10.46 -8.10
C SER A 150 10.17 -11.34 -7.35
N GLY A 151 9.99 -12.59 -7.80
CA GLY A 151 9.38 -13.66 -7.02
C GLY A 151 10.45 -14.69 -6.68
N GLY A 152 10.87 -14.74 -5.42
CA GLY A 152 11.75 -15.80 -4.91
C GLY A 152 11.11 -17.17 -5.07
N ALA A 153 11.34 -17.82 -6.20
CA ALA A 153 11.15 -19.25 -6.37
C ALA A 153 12.28 -19.95 -5.61
N ARG A 154 12.08 -20.13 -4.29
CA ARG A 154 12.74 -21.23 -3.58
C ARG A 154 12.20 -22.52 -4.19
N GLU A 155 13.00 -23.04 -5.10
CA GLU A 155 12.98 -24.40 -5.60
C GLU A 155 12.71 -25.36 -4.42
N ALA A 156 11.62 -26.12 -4.56
CA ALA A 156 11.20 -27.12 -3.60
C ALA A 156 12.26 -28.22 -3.52
N ARG A 157 13.09 -28.19 -2.49
CA ARG A 157 13.90 -29.34 -2.09
C ARG A 157 12.98 -30.41 -1.46
N PRO A 158 13.07 -31.67 -1.88
CA PRO A 158 12.28 -32.75 -1.30
C PRO A 158 12.64 -32.97 0.17
N ALA A 159 11.59 -33.26 0.96
CA ALA A 159 11.62 -33.44 2.39
C ALA A 159 12.45 -34.67 2.80
N GLN A 160 13.51 -34.45 3.58
CA GLN A 160 14.09 -35.44 4.48
C GLN A 160 14.62 -34.75 5.75
N ALA A 161 14.33 -35.39 6.88
CA ALA A 161 14.87 -35.18 8.23
C ALA A 161 14.42 -33.93 9.00
N ASN A 162 13.36 -34.09 9.81
CA ASN A 162 13.25 -33.40 11.11
C ASN A 162 12.35 -34.17 12.10
N GLN A 163 12.70 -35.44 12.36
CA GLN A 163 12.34 -36.14 13.61
C GLN A 163 13.52 -35.99 14.58
N ALA A 164 13.63 -34.85 15.26
CA ALA A 164 14.61 -34.70 16.35
C ALA A 164 14.22 -33.67 17.43
N ASN A 165 13.18 -32.84 17.23
CA ASN A 165 12.91 -31.72 18.14
C ASN A 165 11.65 -31.85 19.03
N GLN A 166 11.06 -33.05 19.13
CA GLN A 166 9.95 -33.30 20.08
C GLN A 166 10.40 -33.85 21.45
N ALA A 167 11.67 -34.21 21.64
CA ALA A 167 12.15 -34.77 22.92
C ALA A 167 12.51 -33.73 24.00
N ASN A 168 12.67 -32.44 23.67
CA ASN A 168 13.13 -31.42 24.64
C ASN A 168 12.02 -30.53 25.24
N ARG A 169 10.73 -30.76 24.93
CA ARG A 169 9.62 -29.99 25.52
C ARG A 169 8.93 -30.67 26.72
N ALA A 170 9.31 -31.89 27.08
CA ALA A 170 8.68 -32.62 28.19
C ALA A 170 9.35 -32.39 29.58
N ALA A 171 10.47 -31.69 29.66
CA ALA A 171 11.24 -31.55 30.92
C ALA A 171 11.01 -30.23 31.69
N ALA A 172 10.20 -29.30 31.18
CA ALA A 172 10.03 -27.96 31.80
C ALA A 172 8.68 -27.76 32.53
N ALA A 173 7.83 -28.78 32.62
CA ALA A 173 6.46 -28.65 33.17
C ALA A 173 6.27 -29.21 34.60
N GLN A 174 7.34 -29.54 35.34
CA GLN A 174 7.24 -30.21 36.65
C GLN A 174 7.83 -29.46 37.86
N ALA A 175 7.98 -28.12 37.81
CA ALA A 175 8.60 -27.36 38.91
C ALA A 175 7.68 -26.32 39.59
N SER A 176 6.35 -26.50 39.57
CA SER A 176 5.43 -25.53 40.21
C SER A 176 4.30 -26.21 40.99
N GLN A 177 4.66 -26.99 42.00
CA GLN A 177 3.76 -27.33 43.10
C GLN A 177 4.49 -27.12 44.43
N ARG A 178 4.23 -25.98 45.07
CA ARG A 178 4.55 -25.76 46.48
C ARG A 178 3.26 -25.31 47.19
N PRO A 179 2.83 -25.99 48.27
CA PRO A 179 1.59 -25.67 48.95
C PRO A 179 1.73 -24.43 49.86
N ALA A 180 0.65 -23.65 49.91
CA ALA A 180 0.50 -22.47 50.77
C ALA A 180 0.13 -22.86 52.22
N PRO A 181 0.61 -22.12 53.24
CA PRO A 181 0.15 -22.28 54.61
C PRO A 181 -1.16 -21.52 54.90
N ARG A 182 -1.90 -22.07 55.86
CA ARG A 182 -3.23 -21.74 56.36
C ARG A 182 -3.17 -20.72 57.52
N ALA A 183 -4.05 -19.71 57.51
CA ALA A 183 -4.53 -18.95 58.68
C ALA A 183 -5.86 -18.26 58.28
N ALA A 184 -7.05 -18.60 58.82
CA ALA A 184 -7.65 -18.18 60.12
C ALA A 184 -7.72 -16.64 60.27
N ALA A 185 -8.78 -15.97 60.72
CA ALA A 185 -10.23 -16.14 60.85
C ALA A 185 -10.80 -14.75 61.29
N ALA A 186 -12.06 -14.44 60.95
CA ALA A 186 -13.01 -13.50 61.61
C ALA A 186 -12.57 -12.05 61.94
N ALA A 187 -13.10 -10.99 61.27
CA ALA A 187 -14.35 -10.23 61.53
C ALA A 187 -14.20 -9.12 62.64
N PRO A 188 -15.13 -8.14 62.76
CA PRO A 188 -15.41 -7.03 61.84
C PRO A 188 -15.52 -5.63 62.53
N ALA A 189 -15.82 -4.59 61.72
CA ALA A 189 -16.68 -3.41 62.01
C ALA A 189 -16.10 -2.10 62.61
N GLU A 190 -16.74 -1.00 62.14
CA GLU A 190 -16.90 0.33 62.76
C GLU A 190 -15.65 1.25 62.75
N ASP A 191 -15.70 2.57 62.53
CA ASP A 191 -16.74 3.57 62.28
C ASP A 191 -16.04 4.87 61.80
N ASP A 192 -16.84 5.82 61.29
CA ASP A 192 -16.73 7.29 61.42
C ASP A 192 -15.43 7.93 61.98
N THR A 193 -14.83 9.01 61.47
CA THR A 193 -15.35 10.33 61.03
C THR A 193 -14.18 11.21 60.55
N PRO A 194 -14.42 12.35 59.89
CA PRO A 194 -13.39 13.29 59.41
C PRO A 194 -13.14 14.45 60.40
N PHE A 195 -11.92 15.00 60.36
CA PHE A 195 -11.62 16.43 60.59
C PHE A 195 -10.36 16.82 59.82
#